data_AF-W7AX58-F1
#
_entry.id   AF-W7AX58-F1
#
_cell.length_a   1.000
_cell.length_b   1.000
_cell.length_c   1.000
_cell.angle_alpha   90.00
_cell.angle_beta   90.00
_cell.angle_gamma   90.00
#
_symmetry.space_group_name_H-M   'P 1'
#
loop_
_entity.id
_entity.type
_entity.pdbx_description
1 polymer ?
#
loop_
_entity_poly.entity_id
_entity_poly.type
_entity_poly.pdbx_seq_one_letter_code
_entity_poly.pdbx_strand_id
1 'polypeptide(L)'
;GTLDNVQDLIDAITDEDKKAELQADLDTAQDLLNDKLAAEQAEKERQEAAEDAVKDLFKDEDVASGELKPGVDQGTLDNVQDLIDAITDEDKKAELQADLDTAQDLLDQMNMTTGEVEVNEFVVGADNNIIGTYNGDVKRVAVTVNGTEYRGGTLADGMLRFYSLDKIKNVDDEVVIRGLDQNGRVLDTKTVALSKRVTSGTISPNTVVIPGDNNITGTYTGDVRKVIVTVNGTEYRGGTLIAGEFKFYSLDKIRNVTDEVVITALDSKDKVLDTKTVQVSNPQTSGTISPDTLTIPGDKNMTGTYAGDVKRVVVTVNGIEYRGGTVENGVIKFYTLDKIRSVTDVVSITAFDAYGKELDRKEVILQASTK
;
A
#
# COMPACT_ATOMS: atom_id res chain seq x y z
N GLY A 1 -55.04 -50.31 -57.44
CA GLY A 1 -53.59 -50.03 -57.53
C GLY A 1 -52.93 -51.00 -58.49
N THR A 2 -51.60 -50.96 -58.61
CA THR A 2 -50.85 -51.86 -59.50
C THR A 2 -51.07 -53.34 -59.16
N LEU A 3 -51.33 -53.67 -57.89
CA LEU A 3 -51.64 -55.02 -57.40
C LEU A 3 -53.07 -55.48 -57.74
N ASP A 4 -54.08 -54.58 -57.70
CA ASP A 4 -55.45 -54.92 -58.13
C ASP A 4 -55.49 -55.39 -59.60
N ASN A 5 -54.67 -54.79 -60.46
CA ASN A 5 -54.54 -55.22 -61.85
C ASN A 5 -53.89 -56.61 -61.99
N VAL A 6 -53.06 -57.02 -61.02
CA VAL A 6 -52.44 -58.36 -60.97
C VAL A 6 -53.45 -59.38 -60.45
N GLN A 7 -54.29 -59.00 -59.49
CA GLN A 7 -55.40 -59.83 -59.00
C GLN A 7 -56.34 -60.22 -60.15
N ASP A 8 -56.77 -59.26 -60.97
CA ASP A 8 -57.64 -59.51 -62.14
C ASP A 8 -57.02 -60.50 -63.15
N LEU A 9 -55.69 -60.48 -63.32
CA LEU A 9 -54.97 -61.39 -64.21
C LEU A 9 -54.85 -62.80 -63.61
N ILE A 10 -54.61 -62.92 -62.30
CA ILE A 10 -54.58 -64.20 -61.59
C ILE A 10 -55.96 -64.85 -61.63
N ASP A 11 -57.02 -64.07 -61.51
CA ASP A 11 -58.39 -64.58 -61.53
C ASP A 11 -58.80 -65.21 -62.86
N ALA A 12 -58.21 -64.76 -63.97
CA ALA A 12 -58.44 -65.28 -65.32
C ALA A 12 -57.68 -66.58 -65.65
N ILE A 13 -56.79 -67.07 -64.77
CA ILE A 13 -56.03 -68.31 -64.97
C ILE A 13 -56.93 -69.52 -64.75
N THR A 14 -56.92 -70.47 -65.70
CA THR A 14 -57.72 -71.71 -65.64
C THR A 14 -56.99 -72.88 -65.00
N ASP A 15 -55.66 -72.82 -64.87
CA ASP A 15 -54.85 -73.82 -64.18
C ASP A 15 -54.88 -73.52 -62.67
N GLU A 16 -55.58 -74.36 -61.92
CA GLU A 16 -55.83 -74.16 -60.49
C GLU A 16 -54.54 -74.21 -59.64
N ASP A 17 -53.58 -75.08 -59.99
CA ASP A 17 -52.32 -75.20 -59.25
C ASP A 17 -51.48 -73.94 -59.44
N LYS A 18 -51.38 -73.44 -60.69
CA LYS A 18 -50.64 -72.21 -60.99
C LYS A 18 -51.33 -70.97 -60.44
N LYS A 19 -52.67 -70.94 -60.45
CA LYS A 19 -53.47 -69.86 -59.86
C LYS A 19 -53.21 -69.76 -58.35
N ALA A 20 -53.22 -70.88 -57.63
CA ALA A 20 -52.96 -70.91 -56.20
C ALA A 20 -51.54 -70.43 -55.83
N GLU A 21 -50.52 -70.82 -56.61
CA GLU A 21 -49.14 -70.34 -56.43
C GLU A 21 -49.03 -68.82 -56.60
N LEU A 22 -49.58 -68.28 -57.69
CA LEU A 22 -49.52 -66.84 -57.97
C LEU A 22 -50.36 -66.01 -57.00
N GLN A 23 -51.47 -66.56 -56.50
CA GLN A 23 -52.24 -65.90 -55.45
C GLN A 23 -51.43 -65.80 -54.16
N ALA A 24 -50.70 -66.84 -53.76
CA ALA A 24 -49.83 -66.80 -52.59
C ALA A 24 -48.69 -65.76 -52.73
N ASP A 25 -48.13 -65.63 -53.94
CA ASP A 25 -47.13 -64.60 -54.24
C ASP A 25 -47.73 -63.18 -54.16
N LEU A 26 -48.94 -62.99 -54.70
CA LEU A 26 -49.64 -61.70 -54.64
C LEU A 26 -49.99 -61.31 -53.20
N ASP A 27 -50.50 -62.26 -52.41
CA ASP A 27 -50.81 -62.06 -50.99
C ASP A 27 -49.53 -61.66 -50.23
N THR A 28 -48.41 -62.35 -50.48
CA THR A 28 -47.10 -62.01 -49.90
C THR A 28 -46.64 -60.61 -50.31
N ALA A 29 -46.81 -60.23 -51.59
CA ALA A 29 -46.45 -58.90 -52.08
C ALA A 29 -47.32 -57.80 -51.44
N GLN A 30 -48.60 -58.10 -51.19
CA GLN A 30 -49.51 -57.18 -50.52
C GLN A 30 -49.14 -56.99 -49.05
N ASP A 31 -48.77 -58.07 -48.34
CA ASP A 31 -48.28 -58.00 -46.96
C ASP A 31 -46.98 -57.17 -46.88
N LEU A 32 -46.01 -57.42 -47.76
CA LEU A 32 -44.76 -56.65 -47.82
C LEU A 32 -45.01 -55.16 -48.12
N LEU A 33 -45.96 -54.84 -48.99
CA LEU A 33 -46.34 -53.45 -49.28
C LEU A 33 -46.98 -52.80 -48.06
N ASN A 34 -47.88 -53.51 -47.37
CA ASN A 34 -48.52 -53.01 -46.15
C ASN A 34 -47.49 -52.76 -45.05
N ASP A 35 -46.56 -53.69 -44.83
CA ASP A 35 -45.48 -53.57 -43.85
C ASP A 35 -44.56 -52.38 -44.18
N LYS A 36 -44.22 -52.20 -45.47
CA LYS A 36 -43.43 -51.06 -45.93
C LYS A 36 -44.14 -49.73 -45.68
N LEU A 37 -45.43 -49.63 -46.02
CA LEU A 37 -46.23 -48.42 -45.78
C LEU A 37 -46.34 -48.11 -44.28
N ALA A 38 -46.48 -49.14 -43.43
CA ALA A 38 -46.49 -48.98 -41.99
C ALA A 38 -45.13 -48.49 -41.46
N ALA A 39 -44.02 -49.02 -41.97
CA ALA A 39 -42.67 -48.58 -41.61
C ALA A 39 -42.38 -47.14 -42.06
N GLU A 40 -42.78 -46.76 -43.28
CA GLU A 40 -42.68 -45.39 -43.80
C GLU A 40 -43.49 -44.41 -42.96
N GLN A 41 -44.72 -44.77 -42.58
CA GLN A 41 -45.55 -43.94 -41.70
C GLN A 41 -44.94 -43.81 -40.30
N ALA A 42 -44.45 -44.91 -39.72
CA ALA A 42 -43.79 -44.87 -38.41
C ALA A 42 -42.49 -44.04 -38.43
N GLU A 43 -41.75 -44.07 -39.53
CA GLU A 43 -40.59 -43.20 -39.73
C GLU A 43 -40.99 -41.73 -39.83
N LYS A 44 -42.03 -41.41 -40.61
CA LYS A 44 -42.57 -40.05 -40.70
C LYS A 44 -43.00 -39.51 -39.34
N GLU A 45 -43.66 -40.33 -38.53
CA GLU A 45 -44.07 -39.96 -37.17
C GLU A 45 -42.87 -39.73 -36.24
N ARG A 46 -41.79 -40.51 -36.37
CA ARG A 46 -40.54 -40.26 -35.63
C ARG A 46 -39.89 -38.95 -36.02
N GLN A 47 -39.83 -38.65 -37.33
CA GLN A 47 -39.27 -37.40 -37.84
C GLN A 47 -40.07 -36.18 -37.38
N GLU A 48 -41.41 -36.22 -37.48
CA GLU A 48 -42.30 -35.15 -37.01
C GLU A 48 -42.14 -34.93 -35.50
N ALA A 49 -42.12 -36.00 -34.71
CA ALA A 49 -41.97 -35.90 -33.26
C ALA A 49 -40.61 -35.31 -32.85
N ALA A 50 -39.53 -35.70 -33.51
CA ALA A 50 -38.20 -35.14 -33.24
C ALA A 50 -38.07 -33.69 -33.72
N GLU A 51 -38.64 -33.36 -34.89
CA GLU A 51 -38.64 -31.98 -35.42
C GLU A 51 -39.42 -31.03 -34.51
N ASP A 52 -40.60 -31.45 -34.03
CA ASP A 52 -41.39 -30.68 -33.06
C ASP A 52 -40.63 -30.52 -31.74
N ALA A 53 -39.99 -31.59 -31.25
CA ALA A 53 -39.23 -31.55 -30.00
C ALA A 53 -37.99 -30.63 -30.10
N VAL A 54 -37.26 -30.66 -31.22
CA VAL A 54 -36.13 -29.75 -31.48
C VAL A 54 -36.60 -28.30 -31.51
N LYS A 55 -37.67 -27.98 -32.26
CA LYS A 55 -38.23 -26.63 -32.31
C LYS A 55 -38.68 -26.14 -30.94
N ASP A 56 -39.27 -27.02 -30.13
CA ASP A 56 -39.75 -26.66 -28.79
C ASP A 56 -38.62 -26.25 -27.83
N LEU A 57 -37.35 -26.63 -28.09
CA LEU A 57 -36.19 -26.16 -27.33
C LEU A 57 -35.96 -24.65 -27.50
N PHE A 58 -36.29 -24.10 -28.67
CA PHE A 58 -35.96 -22.74 -29.03
C PHE A 58 -37.13 -21.78 -28.80
N LYS A 59 -36.79 -20.53 -28.51
CA LYS A 59 -37.78 -19.47 -28.35
C LYS A 59 -38.59 -19.30 -29.63
N ASP A 60 -39.89 -19.07 -29.46
CA ASP A 60 -40.86 -18.92 -30.55
C ASP A 60 -40.91 -20.12 -31.53
N GLU A 61 -40.41 -21.29 -31.09
CA GLU A 61 -40.32 -22.51 -31.90
C GLU A 61 -39.45 -22.33 -33.16
N ASP A 62 -38.45 -21.45 -33.07
CA ASP A 62 -37.56 -21.08 -34.18
C ASP A 62 -36.08 -21.32 -33.79
N VAL A 63 -35.45 -22.29 -34.44
CA VAL A 63 -34.02 -22.60 -34.28
C VAL A 63 -33.14 -21.37 -34.61
N ALA A 64 -33.58 -20.52 -35.55
CA ALA A 64 -32.87 -19.31 -35.94
C ALA A 64 -32.99 -18.16 -34.92
N SER A 65 -33.81 -18.32 -33.87
CA SER A 65 -33.95 -17.31 -32.81
C SER A 65 -32.65 -17.08 -32.04
N GLY A 66 -31.76 -18.09 -31.98
CA GLY A 66 -30.52 -18.03 -31.21
C GLY A 66 -30.75 -17.99 -29.69
N GLU A 67 -31.95 -18.31 -29.21
CA GLU A 67 -32.31 -18.33 -27.79
C GLU A 67 -33.05 -19.63 -27.44
N LEU A 68 -32.76 -20.22 -26.29
CA LEU A 68 -33.52 -21.35 -25.73
C LEU A 68 -34.74 -20.87 -24.95
N LYS A 69 -35.79 -21.72 -24.87
CA LYS A 69 -36.91 -21.48 -23.97
C LYS A 69 -36.45 -21.54 -22.50
N PRO A 70 -37.07 -20.75 -21.60
CA PRO A 70 -36.79 -20.84 -20.17
C PRO A 70 -37.05 -22.25 -19.63
N GLY A 71 -36.08 -22.81 -18.90
CA GLY A 71 -36.20 -24.13 -18.28
C GLY A 71 -35.67 -25.29 -19.12
N VAL A 72 -35.18 -25.05 -20.35
CA VAL A 72 -34.36 -26.03 -21.05
C VAL A 72 -33.09 -26.29 -20.23
N ASP A 73 -32.83 -27.56 -19.94
CA ASP A 73 -31.66 -28.05 -19.24
C ASP A 73 -31.07 -29.26 -19.99
N GLN A 74 -29.98 -29.83 -19.47
CA GLN A 74 -29.33 -30.96 -20.13
C GLN A 74 -30.25 -32.17 -20.25
N GLY A 75 -31.12 -32.42 -19.27
CA GLY A 75 -32.05 -33.54 -19.32
C GLY A 75 -33.09 -33.38 -20.44
N THR A 76 -33.51 -32.15 -20.71
CA THR A 76 -34.37 -31.85 -21.87
C THR A 76 -33.64 -32.13 -23.18
N LEU A 77 -32.37 -31.72 -23.33
CA LEU A 77 -31.59 -32.00 -24.54
C LEU A 77 -31.35 -33.50 -24.75
N ASP A 78 -31.05 -34.24 -23.67
CA ASP A 78 -30.84 -35.69 -23.70
C ASP A 78 -32.11 -36.43 -24.18
N ASN A 79 -33.31 -35.98 -23.76
CA ASN A 79 -34.57 -36.56 -24.24
C ASN A 79 -34.81 -36.30 -25.74
N VAL A 80 -34.39 -35.14 -26.26
CA VAL A 80 -34.49 -34.84 -27.70
C VAL A 80 -33.48 -35.67 -28.49
N GLN A 81 -32.27 -35.86 -27.95
CA GLN A 81 -31.26 -36.76 -28.53
C GLN A 81 -31.82 -38.18 -28.72
N ASP A 82 -32.53 -38.72 -27.72
CA ASP A 82 -33.16 -40.05 -27.82
C ASP A 82 -34.18 -40.14 -28.97
N LEU A 83 -34.93 -39.06 -29.24
CA LEU A 83 -35.88 -39.01 -30.37
C LEU A 83 -35.14 -38.97 -31.72
N ILE A 84 -34.10 -38.12 -31.83
CA ILE A 84 -33.26 -38.02 -33.03
C ILE A 84 -32.57 -39.37 -33.30
N ASP A 85 -32.14 -40.08 -32.26
CA ASP A 85 -31.47 -41.36 -32.40
C ASP A 85 -32.34 -42.48 -32.95
N ALA A 86 -33.67 -42.38 -32.79
CA ALA A 86 -34.64 -43.32 -33.31
C ALA A 86 -34.99 -43.12 -34.81
N ILE A 87 -34.57 -42.01 -35.42
CA ILE A 87 -34.78 -41.70 -36.84
C ILE A 87 -33.90 -42.62 -37.70
N THR A 88 -34.45 -43.14 -38.81
CA THR A 88 -33.71 -43.99 -39.75
C THR A 88 -33.33 -43.30 -41.06
N ASP A 89 -33.97 -42.16 -41.39
CA ASP A 89 -33.50 -41.27 -42.44
C ASP A 89 -32.25 -40.49 -41.98
N GLU A 90 -31.10 -40.85 -42.54
CA GLU A 90 -29.81 -40.29 -42.15
C GLU A 90 -29.68 -38.79 -42.46
N ASP A 91 -30.28 -38.30 -43.55
CA ASP A 91 -30.19 -36.89 -43.94
C ASP A 91 -31.00 -36.03 -42.97
N LYS A 92 -32.22 -36.46 -42.63
CA LYS A 92 -33.06 -35.75 -41.65
C LYS A 92 -32.50 -35.86 -40.24
N LYS A 93 -31.93 -37.01 -39.87
CA LYS A 93 -31.24 -37.19 -38.58
C LYS A 93 -30.07 -36.22 -38.44
N ALA A 94 -29.25 -36.06 -39.49
CA ALA A 94 -28.12 -35.14 -39.48
C ALA A 94 -28.55 -33.66 -39.38
N GLU A 95 -29.64 -33.27 -40.05
CA GLU A 95 -30.23 -31.93 -39.94
C GLU A 95 -30.63 -31.62 -38.49
N LEU A 96 -31.45 -32.49 -37.87
CA LEU A 96 -31.93 -32.29 -36.50
C LEU A 96 -30.80 -32.36 -35.47
N GLN A 97 -29.78 -33.18 -35.72
CA GLN A 97 -28.59 -33.23 -34.85
C GLN A 97 -27.85 -31.90 -34.85
N ALA A 98 -27.70 -31.24 -35.99
CA ALA A 98 -27.04 -29.93 -36.06
C ALA A 98 -27.81 -28.85 -35.29
N ASP A 99 -29.15 -28.91 -35.30
CA ASP A 99 -30.00 -28.03 -34.51
C ASP A 99 -29.88 -28.33 -33.01
N LEU A 100 -29.85 -29.60 -32.62
CA LEU A 100 -29.63 -30.00 -31.22
C LEU A 100 -28.23 -29.59 -30.71
N ASP A 101 -27.18 -29.74 -31.54
CA ASP A 101 -25.83 -29.27 -31.22
C ASP A 101 -25.81 -27.75 -31.00
N THR A 102 -26.58 -26.99 -31.80
CA THR A 102 -26.78 -25.55 -31.59
C THR A 102 -27.46 -25.26 -30.25
N ALA A 103 -28.48 -26.05 -29.88
CA ALA A 103 -29.13 -25.92 -28.58
C ALA A 103 -28.16 -26.21 -27.42
N GLN A 104 -27.30 -27.22 -27.56
CA GLN A 104 -26.27 -27.56 -26.58
C GLN A 104 -25.28 -26.40 -26.39
N ASP A 105 -24.78 -25.80 -27.48
CA ASP A 105 -23.89 -24.65 -27.42
C ASP A 105 -24.53 -23.44 -26.70
N LEU A 106 -25.83 -23.20 -26.96
CA LEU A 106 -26.58 -22.15 -26.29
C LEU A 106 -26.79 -22.44 -24.80
N LEU A 107 -27.08 -23.69 -24.43
CA LEU A 107 -27.23 -24.09 -23.03
C LEU A 107 -25.91 -23.93 -22.28
N ASP A 108 -24.80 -24.34 -22.89
CA ASP A 108 -23.46 -24.19 -22.34
C ASP A 108 -23.14 -22.71 -22.13
N GLN A 109 -23.45 -21.85 -23.12
CA GLN A 109 -23.29 -20.39 -23.01
C GLN A 109 -24.15 -19.78 -21.90
N MET A 110 -25.41 -20.20 -21.76
CA MET A 110 -26.28 -19.75 -20.65
C MET A 110 -25.72 -20.17 -19.29
N ASN A 111 -25.02 -21.29 -19.23
CA ASN A 111 -24.39 -21.82 -18.02
C ASN A 111 -22.95 -21.30 -17.82
N MET A 112 -22.41 -20.50 -18.74
CA MET A 112 -21.09 -19.89 -18.58
C MET A 112 -21.14 -18.82 -17.49
N THR A 113 -20.39 -19.06 -16.42
CA THR A 113 -20.12 -18.06 -15.39
C THR A 113 -19.04 -17.09 -15.87
N THR A 114 -19.22 -15.81 -15.54
CA THR A 114 -18.22 -14.77 -15.84
C THR A 114 -17.96 -13.93 -14.60
N GLY A 115 -16.76 -13.39 -14.46
CA GLY A 115 -16.44 -12.52 -13.35
C GLY A 115 -14.98 -12.18 -13.30
N GLU A 116 -14.69 -11.02 -12.74
CA GLU A 116 -13.34 -10.46 -12.69
C GLU A 116 -12.95 -10.15 -11.25
N VAL A 117 -11.64 -10.13 -11.01
CA VAL A 117 -11.08 -9.62 -9.77
C VAL A 117 -10.08 -8.52 -10.09
N GLU A 118 -10.05 -7.48 -9.27
CA GLU A 118 -9.02 -6.44 -9.31
C GLU A 118 -8.39 -6.36 -7.94
N VAL A 119 -7.07 -6.20 -7.88
CA VAL A 119 -6.32 -6.20 -6.61
C VAL A 119 -5.38 -5.02 -6.52
N ASN A 120 -5.30 -4.47 -5.32
CA ASN A 120 -4.36 -3.41 -5.01
C ASN A 120 -2.95 -3.98 -4.86
N GLU A 121 -1.96 -3.11 -5.04
CA GLU A 121 -0.59 -3.38 -4.65
C GLU A 121 -0.51 -3.77 -3.16
N PHE A 122 0.30 -4.78 -2.84
CA PHE A 122 0.52 -5.26 -1.48
C PHE A 122 1.88 -4.78 -0.96
N VAL A 123 1.87 -3.96 0.09
CA VAL A 123 3.08 -3.41 0.70
C VAL A 123 3.62 -4.35 1.76
N VAL A 124 4.67 -5.09 1.41
CA VAL A 124 5.34 -6.07 2.26
C VAL A 124 5.88 -5.40 3.53
N GLY A 125 5.42 -5.89 4.68
CA GLY A 125 5.77 -5.38 6.00
C GLY A 125 4.90 -4.21 6.49
N ALA A 126 3.87 -3.82 5.74
CA ALA A 126 2.82 -2.89 6.17
C ALA A 126 1.44 -3.54 6.11
N ASP A 127 1.13 -4.21 5.01
CA ASP A 127 -0.20 -4.76 4.77
C ASP A 127 -0.38 -6.16 5.35
N ASN A 128 -1.59 -6.42 5.83
CA ASN A 128 -1.96 -7.71 6.40
C ASN A 128 -2.77 -8.57 5.41
N ASN A 129 -3.41 -7.95 4.43
CA ASN A 129 -4.34 -8.60 3.52
C ASN A 129 -4.11 -8.11 2.10
N ILE A 130 -4.23 -9.00 1.11
CA ILE A 130 -4.55 -8.59 -0.25
C ILE A 130 -5.98 -8.06 -0.21
N ILE A 131 -6.19 -6.88 -0.75
CA ILE A 131 -7.51 -6.25 -0.86
C ILE A 131 -7.76 -5.87 -2.30
N GLY A 132 -9.04 -5.78 -2.67
CA GLY A 132 -9.43 -5.50 -4.03
C GLY A 132 -10.94 -5.51 -4.19
N THR A 133 -11.37 -5.62 -5.44
CA THR A 133 -12.78 -5.71 -5.82
C THR A 133 -13.04 -6.94 -6.67
N TYR A 134 -14.29 -7.37 -6.72
CA TYR A 134 -14.74 -8.44 -7.60
C TYR A 134 -16.11 -8.10 -8.20
N ASN A 135 -16.42 -8.67 -9.35
CA ASN A 135 -17.71 -8.54 -10.01
C ASN A 135 -18.17 -9.89 -10.59
N GLY A 136 -19.39 -9.92 -11.15
CA GLY A 136 -19.96 -11.12 -11.75
C GLY A 136 -20.16 -12.27 -10.76
N ASP A 137 -19.91 -13.49 -11.22
CA ASP A 137 -20.20 -14.76 -10.55
C ASP A 137 -19.09 -15.22 -9.60
N VAL A 138 -18.10 -14.38 -9.29
CA VAL A 138 -17.04 -14.72 -8.34
C VAL A 138 -17.65 -15.01 -6.96
N LYS A 139 -17.52 -16.25 -6.49
CA LYS A 139 -17.98 -16.71 -5.16
C LYS A 139 -16.84 -17.04 -4.23
N ARG A 140 -15.64 -17.28 -4.76
CA ARG A 140 -14.45 -17.68 -4.00
C ARG A 140 -13.20 -17.06 -4.59
N VAL A 141 -12.18 -16.90 -3.75
CA VAL A 141 -10.83 -16.58 -4.20
C VAL A 141 -9.83 -17.62 -3.70
N ALA A 142 -8.78 -17.84 -4.49
CA ALA A 142 -7.60 -18.60 -4.10
C ALA A 142 -6.36 -17.77 -4.40
N VAL A 143 -5.39 -17.77 -3.48
CA VAL A 143 -4.13 -17.05 -3.63
C VAL A 143 -3.00 -18.06 -3.69
N THR A 144 -2.15 -17.96 -4.70
CA THR A 144 -0.92 -18.75 -4.80
C THR A 144 0.26 -17.86 -4.48
N VAL A 145 1.16 -18.32 -3.60
CA VAL A 145 2.43 -17.65 -3.30
C VAL A 145 3.56 -18.63 -3.59
N ASN A 146 4.45 -18.30 -4.52
CA ASN A 146 5.57 -19.15 -4.95
C ASN A 146 5.13 -20.61 -5.25
N GLY A 147 4.03 -20.75 -5.99
CA GLY A 147 3.44 -22.05 -6.36
C GLY A 147 2.62 -22.76 -5.29
N THR A 148 2.56 -22.25 -4.05
CA THR A 148 1.72 -22.83 -2.97
C THR A 148 0.34 -22.17 -2.94
N GLU A 149 -0.73 -22.95 -3.14
CA GLU A 149 -2.12 -22.47 -3.10
C GLU A 149 -2.64 -22.33 -1.66
N TYR A 150 -3.27 -21.20 -1.38
CA TYR A 150 -3.98 -20.88 -0.15
C TYR A 150 -5.44 -20.55 -0.47
N ARG A 151 -6.36 -21.12 0.30
CA ARG A 151 -7.81 -20.91 0.18
C ARG A 151 -8.33 -20.12 1.36
N GLY A 152 -9.39 -19.35 1.14
CA GLY A 152 -10.04 -18.54 2.16
C GLY A 152 -10.36 -17.13 1.65
N GLY A 153 -10.26 -16.16 2.55
CA GLY A 153 -10.63 -14.77 2.27
C GLY A 153 -12.11 -14.49 2.49
N THR A 154 -12.47 -13.23 2.36
CA THR A 154 -13.82 -12.70 2.53
C THR A 154 -14.20 -11.94 1.28
N LEU A 155 -15.39 -12.26 0.75
CA LEU A 155 -16.03 -11.56 -0.36
C LEU A 155 -17.34 -10.98 0.19
N ALA A 156 -17.44 -9.66 0.22
CA ALA A 156 -18.63 -8.96 0.69
C ALA A 156 -18.75 -7.62 -0.03
N ASP A 157 -19.96 -7.29 -0.46
CA ASP A 157 -20.28 -5.99 -1.07
C ASP A 157 -19.35 -5.58 -2.23
N GLY A 158 -18.96 -6.54 -3.07
CA GLY A 158 -18.04 -6.33 -4.20
C GLY A 158 -16.57 -6.13 -3.80
N MET A 159 -16.24 -6.23 -2.51
CA MET A 159 -14.87 -6.16 -2.00
C MET A 159 -14.32 -7.54 -1.66
N LEU A 160 -13.06 -7.77 -2.01
CA LEU A 160 -12.31 -8.96 -1.61
C LEU A 160 -11.26 -8.60 -0.55
N ARG A 161 -11.06 -9.50 0.42
CA ARG A 161 -10.00 -9.43 1.43
C ARG A 161 -9.41 -10.81 1.68
N PHE A 162 -8.10 -10.96 1.55
CA PHE A 162 -7.41 -12.23 1.80
C PHE A 162 -6.20 -12.04 2.71
N TYR A 163 -6.24 -12.64 3.91
CA TYR A 163 -5.16 -12.51 4.88
C TYR A 163 -3.86 -13.18 4.41
N SER A 164 -2.81 -12.37 4.25
CA SER A 164 -1.58 -12.74 3.55
C SER A 164 -0.30 -12.39 4.31
N LEU A 165 -0.40 -11.76 5.49
CA LEU A 165 0.76 -11.34 6.29
C LEU A 165 1.75 -12.49 6.58
N ASP A 166 1.22 -13.68 6.84
CA ASP A 166 1.98 -14.90 7.14
C ASP A 166 2.50 -15.61 5.89
N LYS A 167 2.05 -15.22 4.69
CA LYS A 167 2.31 -15.90 3.41
C LYS A 167 3.27 -15.13 2.51
N ILE A 168 3.08 -13.81 2.38
CA ILE A 168 3.92 -12.93 1.55
C ILE A 168 4.96 -12.28 2.46
N LYS A 169 6.24 -12.64 2.27
CA LYS A 169 7.35 -12.22 3.14
C LYS A 169 8.37 -11.35 2.45
N ASN A 170 8.50 -11.49 1.13
CA ASN A 170 9.47 -10.79 0.33
C ASN A 170 8.79 -10.12 -0.86
N VAL A 171 9.39 -9.05 -1.36
CA VAL A 171 8.89 -8.36 -2.57
C VAL A 171 9.12 -9.17 -3.84
N ASP A 172 9.99 -10.18 -3.78
CA ASP A 172 10.28 -11.08 -4.90
C ASP A 172 9.38 -12.32 -4.90
N ASP A 173 8.44 -12.44 -3.95
CA ASP A 173 7.48 -13.54 -3.94
C ASP A 173 6.55 -13.42 -5.16
N GLU A 174 6.32 -14.51 -5.88
CA GLU A 174 5.35 -14.56 -6.96
C GLU A 174 3.95 -14.79 -6.36
N VAL A 175 3.07 -13.78 -6.48
CA VAL A 175 1.74 -13.81 -5.88
C VAL A 175 0.67 -13.67 -6.95
N VAL A 176 -0.20 -14.67 -7.03
CA VAL A 176 -1.30 -14.73 -7.99
C VAL A 176 -2.61 -14.94 -7.24
N ILE A 177 -3.64 -14.16 -7.56
CA ILE A 177 -5.00 -14.36 -7.09
C ILE A 177 -5.88 -14.87 -8.23
N ARG A 178 -6.77 -15.82 -7.91
CA ARG A 178 -7.78 -16.35 -8.82
C ARG A 178 -9.16 -16.08 -8.27
N GLY A 179 -10.04 -15.51 -9.09
CA GLY A 179 -11.48 -15.47 -8.85
C GLY A 179 -12.13 -16.76 -9.35
N LEU A 180 -12.95 -17.40 -8.53
CA LEU A 180 -13.62 -18.65 -8.86
C LEU A 180 -15.13 -18.56 -8.65
N ASP A 181 -15.89 -19.27 -9.46
CA ASP A 181 -17.34 -19.43 -9.29
C ASP A 181 -17.69 -20.39 -8.13
N GLN A 182 -18.98 -20.68 -7.97
CA GLN A 182 -19.49 -21.58 -6.93
C GLN A 182 -18.97 -23.02 -7.08
N ASN A 183 -18.70 -23.45 -8.31
CA ASN A 183 -18.26 -24.80 -8.65
C ASN A 183 -16.73 -24.93 -8.65
N GLY A 184 -16.00 -23.82 -8.48
CA GLY A 184 -14.54 -23.77 -8.46
C GLY A 184 -13.90 -23.62 -9.84
N ARG A 185 -14.67 -23.27 -10.88
CA ARG A 185 -14.12 -22.85 -12.18
C ARG A 185 -13.43 -21.50 -11.99
N VAL A 186 -12.28 -21.33 -12.65
CA VAL A 186 -11.56 -20.04 -12.64
C VAL A 186 -12.22 -19.09 -13.62
N LEU A 187 -12.61 -17.91 -13.14
CA LEU A 187 -13.21 -16.85 -13.94
C LEU A 187 -12.17 -15.81 -14.36
N ASP A 188 -11.24 -15.48 -13.45
CA ASP A 188 -10.17 -14.51 -13.70
C ASP A 188 -8.93 -14.81 -12.85
N THR A 189 -7.77 -14.33 -13.30
CA THR A 189 -6.47 -14.48 -12.66
C THR A 189 -5.68 -13.18 -12.73
N LYS A 190 -5.22 -12.68 -11.57
CA LYS A 190 -4.39 -11.47 -11.49
C LYS A 190 -3.11 -11.73 -10.72
N THR A 191 -2.03 -11.10 -11.16
CA THR A 191 -0.80 -11.01 -10.36
C THR A 191 -0.93 -9.86 -9.37
N VAL A 192 -0.52 -10.07 -8.12
CA VAL A 192 -0.52 -9.02 -7.09
C VAL A 192 0.84 -8.32 -7.15
N ALA A 193 0.83 -7.02 -7.47
CA ALA A 193 2.05 -6.21 -7.42
C ALA A 193 2.54 -6.08 -5.96
N LEU A 194 3.83 -6.27 -5.73
CA LEU A 194 4.44 -6.18 -4.40
C LEU A 194 5.42 -5.00 -4.33
N SER A 195 5.39 -4.28 -3.22
CA SER A 195 6.43 -3.30 -2.88
C SER A 195 6.84 -3.39 -1.43
N LYS A 196 7.99 -2.78 -1.12
CA LYS A 196 8.52 -2.75 0.24
C LYS A 196 8.00 -1.53 0.97
N ARG A 197 7.60 -1.69 2.23
CA ARG A 197 7.31 -0.54 3.10
C ARG A 197 8.49 0.43 3.11
N VAL A 198 8.24 1.69 2.73
CA VAL A 198 9.21 2.77 2.83
C VAL A 198 9.01 3.50 4.14
N THR A 199 10.03 3.48 5.00
CA THR A 199 10.08 4.28 6.23
C THR A 199 10.65 5.66 5.94
N SER A 200 10.07 6.68 6.59
CA SER A 200 10.49 8.08 6.50
C SER A 200 10.38 8.76 7.87
N GLY A 201 11.15 9.81 8.10
CA GLY A 201 11.10 10.57 9.35
C GLY A 201 12.11 11.70 9.34
N THR A 202 11.93 12.66 10.23
CA THR A 202 12.82 13.82 10.38
C THR A 202 13.25 13.99 11.83
N ILE A 203 14.35 14.69 12.04
CA ILE A 203 14.83 15.08 13.37
C ILE A 203 15.19 16.57 13.41
N SER A 204 14.91 17.20 14.55
CA SER A 204 15.15 18.62 14.78
C SER A 204 15.76 18.82 16.17
N PRO A 205 17.11 18.83 16.28
CA PRO A 205 17.78 19.08 17.55
C PRO A 205 17.69 20.55 17.97
N ASN A 206 17.52 20.78 19.26
CA ASN A 206 17.70 22.08 19.90
C ASN A 206 19.19 22.40 20.04
N THR A 207 19.52 23.68 20.14
CA THR A 207 20.86 24.14 20.51
C THR A 207 21.22 23.65 21.90
N VAL A 208 22.43 23.14 22.08
CA VAL A 208 23.01 22.79 23.38
C VAL A 208 23.78 23.99 23.92
N VAL A 209 23.47 24.41 25.14
CA VAL A 209 24.17 25.50 25.84
C VAL A 209 25.15 24.93 26.85
N ILE A 210 26.44 25.25 26.74
CA ILE A 210 27.47 24.81 27.70
C ILE A 210 28.23 26.00 28.33
N PRO A 211 28.39 26.01 29.66
CA PRO A 211 27.80 25.07 30.63
C PRO A 211 26.29 25.32 30.81
N GLY A 212 25.52 24.26 31.11
CA GLY A 212 24.10 24.36 31.43
C GLY A 212 23.30 23.11 31.05
N ASP A 213 23.32 22.74 29.77
CA ASP A 213 22.58 21.62 29.25
C ASP A 213 23.32 20.29 29.44
N ASN A 214 22.64 19.32 30.03
CA ASN A 214 23.19 17.97 30.23
C ASN A 214 22.82 17.00 29.08
N ASN A 215 21.94 17.43 28.17
CA ASN A 215 21.37 16.57 27.14
C ASN A 215 21.18 17.34 25.84
N ILE A 216 21.35 16.65 24.71
CA ILE A 216 20.75 17.08 23.45
C ILE A 216 19.27 16.74 23.54
N THR A 217 18.42 17.73 23.27
CA THR A 217 16.96 17.56 23.18
C THR A 217 16.47 18.00 21.82
N GLY A 218 15.24 17.66 21.48
CA GLY A 218 14.61 18.11 20.25
C GLY A 218 13.39 17.28 19.92
N THR A 219 12.92 17.41 18.68
CA THR A 219 11.74 16.69 18.19
C THR A 219 12.08 15.78 17.02
N TYR A 220 11.20 14.81 16.78
CA TYR A 220 11.26 13.92 15.62
C TYR A 220 9.86 13.63 15.09
N THR A 221 9.77 13.24 13.82
CA THR A 221 8.52 12.84 13.17
C THR A 221 8.68 11.52 12.40
N GLY A 222 7.56 10.90 12.01
CA GLY A 222 7.55 9.70 11.19
C GLY A 222 8.02 8.44 11.94
N ASP A 223 8.71 7.56 11.22
CA ASP A 223 9.09 6.21 11.64
C ASP A 223 10.38 6.15 12.48
N VAL A 224 10.85 7.28 13.03
CA VAL A 224 12.08 7.31 13.85
C VAL A 224 11.88 6.49 15.13
N ARG A 225 12.80 5.56 15.40
CA ARG A 225 12.80 4.69 16.58
C ARG A 225 14.12 4.72 17.35
N LYS A 226 15.21 5.15 16.72
CA LYS A 226 16.54 5.21 17.33
C LYS A 226 17.24 6.50 16.92
N VAL A 227 18.17 6.94 17.76
CA VAL A 227 19.12 8.01 17.42
C VAL A 227 20.55 7.57 17.68
N ILE A 228 21.48 8.09 16.90
CA ILE A 228 22.92 8.01 17.11
C ILE A 228 23.43 9.44 17.18
N VAL A 229 24.25 9.76 18.17
CA VAL A 229 24.94 11.04 18.29
C VAL A 229 26.41 10.82 18.02
N THR A 230 26.97 11.56 17.07
CA THR A 230 28.39 11.56 16.74
C THR A 230 29.00 12.86 17.23
N VAL A 231 30.04 12.78 18.06
CA VAL A 231 30.80 13.95 18.54
C VAL A 231 32.25 13.80 18.11
N ASN A 232 32.77 14.74 17.31
CA ASN A 232 34.14 14.72 16.78
C ASN A 232 34.52 13.34 16.17
N GLY A 233 33.60 12.75 15.41
CA GLY A 233 33.76 11.44 14.76
C GLY A 233 33.50 10.21 15.64
N THR A 234 33.26 10.35 16.94
CA THR A 234 32.94 9.23 17.84
C THR A 234 31.44 9.03 17.95
N GLU A 235 30.94 7.83 17.63
CA GLU A 235 29.51 7.48 17.74
C GLU A 235 29.11 7.09 19.17
N TYR A 236 27.94 7.58 19.58
CA TYR A 236 27.28 7.21 20.82
C TYR A 236 25.82 6.84 20.55
N ARG A 237 25.40 5.69 21.07
CA ARG A 237 24.05 5.14 20.91
C ARG A 237 23.28 5.25 22.22
N GLY A 238 21.97 5.48 22.13
CA GLY A 238 21.08 5.55 23.28
C GLY A 238 20.12 6.74 23.21
N GLY A 239 19.77 7.27 24.37
CA GLY A 239 18.74 8.29 24.49
C GLY A 239 17.32 7.71 24.54
N THR A 240 16.36 8.59 24.73
CA THR A 240 14.94 8.27 24.89
C THR A 240 14.15 8.99 23.80
N LEU A 241 13.21 8.29 23.16
CA LEU A 241 12.28 8.84 22.17
C LEU A 241 10.86 8.58 22.67
N ILE A 242 10.17 9.62 23.12
CA ILE A 242 8.81 9.53 23.67
C ILE A 242 7.97 10.66 23.08
N ALA A 243 6.80 10.31 22.55
CA ALA A 243 5.79 11.26 22.10
C ALA A 243 6.30 12.34 21.11
N GLY A 244 7.23 11.98 20.21
CA GLY A 244 7.78 12.92 19.22
C GLY A 244 8.92 13.81 19.75
N GLU A 245 9.32 13.63 21.00
CA GLU A 245 10.47 14.30 21.59
C GLU A 245 11.60 13.31 21.87
N PHE A 246 12.84 13.76 21.73
CA PHE A 246 14.01 12.96 22.09
C PHE A 246 14.88 13.65 23.14
N LYS A 247 15.58 12.83 23.92
CA LYS A 247 16.57 13.27 24.91
C LYS A 247 17.77 12.34 24.89
N PHE A 248 18.97 12.90 24.72
CA PHE A 248 20.23 12.17 24.69
C PHE A 248 21.24 12.79 25.65
N TYR A 249 21.75 12.02 26.60
CA TYR A 249 22.70 12.53 27.60
C TYR A 249 24.08 12.82 26.99
N SER A 250 24.51 14.08 27.05
CA SER A 250 25.67 14.61 26.34
C SER A 250 26.70 15.34 27.20
N LEU A 251 26.45 15.51 28.51
CA LEU A 251 27.32 16.29 29.41
C LEU A 251 28.78 15.84 29.41
N ASP A 252 29.03 14.53 29.37
CA ASP A 252 30.37 13.95 29.37
C ASP A 252 31.01 13.88 27.98
N LYS A 253 30.25 14.20 26.93
CA LYS A 253 30.58 14.00 25.50
C LYS A 253 30.86 15.31 24.76
N ILE A 254 30.07 16.35 25.02
CA ILE A 254 30.22 17.69 24.42
C ILE A 254 30.85 18.60 25.48
N ARG A 255 32.09 19.05 25.25
CA ARG A 255 32.87 19.81 26.23
C ARG A 255 33.25 21.21 25.74
N ASN A 256 33.23 21.44 24.43
CA ASN A 256 33.59 22.72 23.82
C ASN A 256 32.53 23.16 22.80
N VAL A 257 32.36 24.47 22.67
CA VAL A 257 31.44 25.03 21.66
C VAL A 257 31.91 24.78 20.23
N THR A 258 33.16 24.34 20.06
CA THR A 258 33.77 23.96 18.79
C THR A 258 33.63 22.46 18.49
N ASP A 259 33.04 21.66 19.39
CA ASP A 259 32.84 20.24 19.13
C ASP A 259 31.83 20.06 17.97
N GLU A 260 32.19 19.23 16.99
CA GLU A 260 31.31 18.89 15.88
C GLU A 260 30.33 17.82 16.33
N VAL A 261 29.04 18.17 16.41
CA VAL A 261 27.99 17.29 16.91
C VAL A 261 26.96 17.03 15.81
N VAL A 262 26.73 15.76 15.50
CA VAL A 262 25.73 15.32 14.52
C VAL A 262 24.80 14.31 15.18
N ILE A 263 23.50 14.44 14.95
CA ILE A 263 22.49 13.47 15.34
C ILE A 263 21.88 12.81 14.10
N THR A 264 21.84 11.48 14.11
CA THR A 264 21.29 10.64 13.04
C THR A 264 20.05 9.94 13.57
N ALA A 265 18.93 10.06 12.85
CA ALA A 265 17.67 9.39 13.16
C ALA A 265 17.52 8.12 12.33
N LEU A 266 17.11 7.01 12.95
CA LEU A 266 16.95 5.71 12.30
C LEU A 266 15.59 5.09 12.61
N ASP A 267 15.13 4.23 11.69
CA ASP A 267 13.95 3.38 11.94
C ASP A 267 14.27 2.18 12.85
N SER A 268 13.29 1.29 13.06
CA SER A 268 13.46 0.10 13.91
C SER A 268 14.50 -0.90 13.38
N LYS A 269 14.82 -0.85 12.09
CA LYS A 269 15.75 -1.75 11.38
C LYS A 269 17.09 -1.08 11.06
N ASP A 270 17.42 0.02 11.73
CA ASP A 270 18.67 0.77 11.58
C ASP A 270 18.87 1.43 10.20
N LYS A 271 17.79 1.64 9.43
CA LYS A 271 17.85 2.49 8.22
C LYS A 271 17.89 3.95 8.65
N VAL A 272 18.84 4.72 8.13
CA VAL A 272 18.92 6.18 8.33
C VAL A 272 17.72 6.86 7.66
N LEU A 273 17.03 7.71 8.42
CA LEU A 273 15.88 8.49 7.98
C LEU A 273 16.22 9.98 7.80
N ASP A 274 17.03 10.54 8.70
CA ASP A 274 17.47 11.94 8.65
C ASP A 274 18.77 12.14 9.44
N THR A 275 19.48 13.23 9.19
CA THR A 275 20.73 13.60 9.88
C THR A 275 20.82 15.11 10.02
N LYS A 276 21.12 15.61 11.23
CA LYS A 276 21.27 17.04 11.52
C LYS A 276 22.49 17.33 12.36
N THR A 277 23.11 18.48 12.13
CA THR A 277 24.09 19.05 13.06
C THR A 277 23.37 19.62 14.28
N VAL A 278 23.92 19.39 15.47
CA VAL A 278 23.47 20.02 16.71
C VAL A 278 24.32 21.27 16.95
N GLN A 279 23.66 22.42 17.11
CA GLN A 279 24.38 23.66 17.42
C GLN A 279 24.80 23.67 18.88
N VAL A 280 26.03 24.11 19.16
CA VAL A 280 26.56 24.24 20.53
C VAL A 280 26.91 25.71 20.78
N SER A 281 26.50 26.26 21.91
CA SER A 281 26.69 27.68 22.23
C SER A 281 27.04 27.92 23.70
N ASN A 282 27.61 29.08 23.99
CA ASN A 282 27.77 29.56 25.36
C ASN A 282 26.45 30.15 25.88
N PRO A 283 26.24 30.23 27.21
CA PRO A 283 25.10 30.93 27.79
C PRO A 283 24.97 32.35 27.25
N GLN A 284 23.74 32.77 26.99
CA GLN A 284 23.45 34.15 26.63
C GLN A 284 23.50 35.02 27.88
N THR A 285 24.63 35.71 28.07
CA THR A 285 24.87 36.62 29.19
C THR A 285 24.76 38.09 28.75
N SER A 286 24.29 38.94 29.67
CA SER A 286 24.18 40.38 29.49
C SER A 286 24.50 41.12 30.78
N GLY A 287 25.00 42.35 30.69
CA GLY A 287 25.26 43.18 31.87
C GLY A 287 25.65 44.58 31.47
N THR A 288 25.54 45.51 32.41
CA THR A 288 25.87 46.93 32.20
C THR A 288 26.67 47.46 33.37
N ILE A 289 27.42 48.53 33.12
CA ILE A 289 28.18 49.24 34.15
C ILE A 289 27.92 50.74 34.10
N SER A 290 28.00 51.37 35.25
CA SER A 290 27.93 52.83 35.41
C SER A 290 29.08 53.26 36.33
N PRO A 291 30.26 53.59 35.78
CA PRO A 291 31.35 54.12 36.59
C PRO A 291 30.98 55.50 37.15
N ASP A 292 31.38 55.76 38.39
CA ASP A 292 31.29 57.09 38.98
C ASP A 292 32.39 57.99 38.44
N THR A 293 32.20 59.31 38.50
CA THR A 293 33.24 60.29 38.19
C THR A 293 34.41 60.14 39.16
N LEU A 294 35.64 60.11 38.64
CA LEU A 294 36.86 59.97 39.43
C LEU A 294 37.57 61.32 39.60
N THR A 295 37.82 61.73 40.84
CA THR A 295 38.48 63.00 41.18
C THR A 295 39.99 62.83 41.33
N ILE A 296 40.77 63.60 40.56
CA ILE A 296 42.25 63.55 40.53
C ILE A 296 42.86 64.94 40.81
N PRO A 297 43.80 65.08 41.77
CA PRO A 297 44.15 64.09 42.80
C PRO A 297 43.03 63.97 43.86
N GLY A 298 42.82 62.78 44.43
CA GLY A 298 41.90 62.61 45.56
C GLY A 298 41.44 61.18 45.73
N ASP A 299 40.69 60.66 44.76
CA ASP A 299 40.08 59.35 44.84
C ASP A 299 41.12 58.24 44.66
N LYS A 300 41.13 57.28 45.60
CA LYS A 300 42.07 56.15 45.58
C LYS A 300 41.57 54.98 44.71
N ASN A 301 40.26 54.92 44.52
CA ASN A 301 39.61 53.85 43.77
C ASN A 301 38.60 54.47 42.80
N MET A 302 38.52 53.90 41.62
CA MET A 302 37.35 54.01 40.77
C MET A 302 36.23 53.18 41.38
N THR A 303 35.06 53.78 41.54
CA THR A 303 33.83 53.09 41.93
C THR A 303 32.80 53.15 40.80
N GLY A 304 31.76 52.34 40.93
CA GLY A 304 30.63 52.36 40.03
C GLY A 304 29.63 51.29 40.42
N THR A 305 28.53 51.22 39.69
CA THR A 305 27.54 50.15 39.84
C THR A 305 27.54 49.23 38.63
N TYR A 306 27.06 48.01 38.82
CA TYR A 306 26.83 47.06 37.74
C TYR A 306 25.48 46.34 37.89
N ALA A 307 24.95 45.88 36.76
CA ALA A 307 23.76 45.03 36.69
C ALA A 307 23.99 43.85 35.75
N GLY A 308 23.19 42.79 35.91
CA GLY A 308 23.29 41.56 35.10
C GLY A 308 24.49 40.68 35.48
N ASP A 309 25.03 39.99 34.50
CA ASP A 309 25.96 38.87 34.66
C ASP A 309 27.43 39.27 34.83
N VAL A 310 27.71 40.54 35.18
CA VAL A 310 29.09 41.02 35.34
C VAL A 310 29.79 40.28 36.48
N LYS A 311 30.93 39.64 36.16
CA LYS A 311 31.77 38.93 37.13
C LYS A 311 33.18 39.50 37.26
N ARG A 312 33.64 40.22 36.25
CA ARG A 312 34.99 40.78 36.22
C ARG A 312 34.98 42.11 35.48
N VAL A 313 35.84 43.02 35.91
CA VAL A 313 36.13 44.26 35.17
C VAL A 313 37.62 44.36 34.81
N VAL A 314 37.91 45.08 33.73
CA VAL A 314 39.26 45.50 33.34
C VAL A 314 39.23 47.01 33.16
N VAL A 315 40.17 47.71 33.80
CA VAL A 315 40.34 49.15 33.63
C VAL A 315 41.49 49.40 32.66
N THR A 316 41.25 50.16 31.61
CA THR A 316 42.24 50.53 30.60
C THR A 316 42.60 52.00 30.78
N VAL A 317 43.88 52.31 30.99
CA VAL A 317 44.39 53.69 31.13
C VAL A 317 45.41 53.94 30.04
N ASN A 318 45.16 54.92 29.17
CA ASN A 318 46.04 55.28 28.04
C ASN A 318 46.45 54.05 27.19
N GLY A 319 45.52 53.11 26.99
CA GLY A 319 45.73 51.87 26.23
C GLY A 319 46.33 50.69 27.01
N ILE A 320 46.70 50.87 28.28
CA ILE A 320 47.25 49.79 29.13
C ILE A 320 46.14 49.17 29.97
N GLU A 321 45.96 47.84 29.86
CA GLU A 321 44.98 47.10 30.65
C GLU A 321 45.47 46.78 32.07
N TYR A 322 44.60 47.01 33.04
CA TYR A 322 44.78 46.62 34.44
C TYR A 322 43.64 45.70 34.86
N ARG A 323 44.00 44.53 35.40
CA ARG A 323 43.08 43.51 35.89
C ARG A 323 43.04 43.55 37.41
N GLY A 324 41.86 43.30 38.00
CA GLY A 324 41.65 43.31 39.45
C GLY A 324 40.35 44.00 39.84
N GLY A 325 40.35 44.58 41.04
CA GLY A 325 39.16 45.18 41.63
C GLY A 325 38.17 44.15 42.17
N THR A 326 37.09 44.67 42.75
CA THR A 326 35.99 43.91 43.33
C THR A 326 34.73 44.19 42.55
N VAL A 327 34.01 43.13 42.16
CA VAL A 327 32.69 43.17 41.53
C VAL A 327 31.78 42.35 42.42
N GLU A 328 31.12 43.01 43.36
CA GLU A 328 30.31 42.32 44.37
C GLU A 328 29.17 43.22 44.83
N ASN A 329 28.02 42.61 45.14
CA ASN A 329 26.85 43.31 45.68
C ASN A 329 26.38 44.52 44.84
N GLY A 330 26.48 44.41 43.50
CA GLY A 330 26.09 45.48 42.57
C GLY A 330 27.06 46.65 42.48
N VAL A 331 28.21 46.58 43.16
CA VAL A 331 29.23 47.63 43.21
C VAL A 331 30.53 47.16 42.57
N ILE A 332 31.14 48.05 41.80
CA ILE A 332 32.50 47.93 41.29
C ILE A 332 33.42 48.79 42.16
N LYS A 333 34.58 48.24 42.52
CA LYS A 333 35.65 49.01 43.15
C LYS A 333 37.00 48.59 42.59
N PHE A 334 37.76 49.52 42.02
CA PHE A 334 39.05 49.24 41.40
C PHE A 334 40.10 50.23 41.90
N TYR A 335 41.23 49.74 42.41
CA TYR A 335 42.31 50.61 42.91
C TYR A 335 43.09 51.25 41.76
N THR A 336 43.04 52.58 41.67
CA THR A 336 43.52 53.37 40.52
C THR A 336 44.60 54.40 40.85
N LEU A 337 44.90 54.64 42.13
CA LEU A 337 45.80 55.72 42.56
C LEU A 337 47.20 55.67 41.93
N ASP A 338 47.74 54.46 41.72
CA ASP A 338 49.05 54.22 41.10
C ASP A 338 49.01 54.24 39.56
N LYS A 339 47.82 54.25 38.97
CA LYS A 339 47.56 53.99 37.54
C LYS A 339 47.07 55.22 36.78
N ILE A 340 46.25 56.07 37.41
CA ILE A 340 45.67 57.29 36.82
C ILE A 340 46.28 58.49 37.54
N ARG A 341 47.00 59.35 36.82
CA ARG A 341 47.81 60.44 37.40
C ARG A 341 47.38 61.83 36.95
N SER A 342 46.66 61.93 35.85
CA SER A 342 46.21 63.20 35.27
C SER A 342 44.72 63.14 34.91
N VAL A 343 44.04 64.28 35.02
CA VAL A 343 42.68 64.46 34.47
C VAL A 343 42.64 64.38 32.94
N THR A 344 43.80 64.38 32.29
CA THR A 344 43.94 64.19 30.84
C THR A 344 44.18 62.73 30.45
N ASP A 345 44.27 61.80 31.41
CA ASP A 345 44.39 60.37 31.10
C ASP A 345 43.09 59.86 30.47
N VAL A 346 43.20 59.02 29.44
CA VAL A 346 42.03 58.37 28.82
C VAL A 346 41.77 57.07 29.55
N VAL A 347 40.62 56.98 30.21
CA VAL A 347 40.27 55.86 31.08
C VAL A 347 38.95 55.23 30.65
N SER A 348 38.95 53.91 30.48
CA SER A 348 37.73 53.13 30.30
C SER A 348 37.70 51.93 31.23
N ILE A 349 36.50 51.46 31.52
CA ILE A 349 36.22 50.23 32.24
C ILE A 349 35.41 49.30 31.34
N THR A 350 35.80 48.03 31.30
CA THR A 350 35.14 46.97 30.52
C THR A 350 34.67 45.88 31.45
N ALA A 351 33.39 45.51 31.35
CA ALA A 351 32.78 44.43 32.10
C ALA A 351 32.76 43.12 31.31
N PHE A 352 33.02 42.02 32.01
CA PHE A 352 33.00 40.67 31.46
C PHE A 352 32.13 39.75 32.31
N ASP A 353 31.51 38.76 31.67
CA ASP A 353 30.82 37.67 32.35
C ASP A 353 31.79 36.63 32.95
N ALA A 354 31.24 35.53 33.49
CA ALA A 354 32.01 34.40 34.02
C ALA A 354 32.84 33.66 32.94
N TYR A 355 32.46 33.79 31.67
CA TYR A 355 33.01 33.05 30.54
C TYR A 355 33.97 33.88 29.69
N GLY A 356 34.20 35.15 30.08
CA GLY A 356 35.12 36.06 29.41
C GLY A 356 34.51 36.85 28.25
N LYS A 357 33.19 36.78 28.02
CA LYS A 357 32.49 37.63 27.05
C LYS A 357 32.45 39.07 27.58
N GLU A 358 32.82 40.04 26.74
CA GLU A 358 32.62 41.47 27.02
C GLU A 358 31.11 41.78 27.04
N LEU A 359 30.62 42.36 28.13
CA LEU A 359 29.21 42.68 28.34
C LEU A 359 28.91 44.15 28.08
N ASP A 360 29.77 45.05 28.56
CA ASP A 360 29.63 46.50 28.43
C ASP A 360 30.99 47.18 28.61
N ARG A 361 31.14 48.38 28.03
CA ARG A 361 32.34 49.21 28.14
C ARG A 361 31.95 50.68 28.27
N LYS A 362 32.51 51.36 29.26
CA LYS A 362 32.26 52.78 29.53
C LYS A 362 33.55 53.55 29.71
N GLU A 363 33.56 54.78 29.21
CA GLU A 363 34.57 55.76 29.61
C GLU A 363 34.33 56.21 31.05
N VAL A 364 35.41 56.55 31.74
CA VAL A 364 35.37 57.05 33.11
C VAL A 364 35.68 58.52 33.08
N ILE A 365 34.73 59.33 33.54
CA ILE A 365 34.89 60.78 33.57
C ILE A 365 35.88 61.13 34.68
N LEU A 366 36.93 61.86 34.32
CA LEU A 366 37.92 62.39 35.26
C LEU A 366 37.66 63.87 35.53
N GLN A 367 37.74 64.29 36.79
CA GLN A 367 37.62 65.70 37.16
C GLN A 367 38.75 66.14 38.10
N ALA A 368 39.11 67.41 38.05
CA ALA A 368 40.09 67.98 38.97
C ALA A 368 39.47 68.18 40.35
N SER A 369 40.26 67.99 41.42
CA SER A 369 39.84 68.39 42.76
C SER A 369 39.60 69.91 42.82
N THR A 370 38.37 70.32 43.12
CA THR A 370 38.05 71.70 43.49
C THR A 370 38.60 71.95 44.89
N LYS A 371 39.57 72.87 44.98
CA LYS A 371 40.16 73.33 46.25
C LYS A 371 39.13 73.86 47.24
#